data_AF-A0A0T9QLK9-F1
#
_entry.id   AF-A0A0T9QLK9-F1
#
_cell.length_a   1.000
_cell.length_b   1.000
_cell.length_c   1.000
_cell.angle_alpha   90.00
_cell.angle_beta   90.00
_cell.angle_gamma   90.00
#
_symmetry.space_group_name_H-M   'P 1'
#
loop_
_entity.id
_entity.type
_entity.pdbx_description
1 polymer ?
#
loop_
_entity_poly.entity_id
_entity_poly.type
_entity_poly.pdbx_seq_one_letter_code
_entity_poly.pdbx_strand_id
1 'polypeptide(L)'
;MGISKTNNQERIDVGSLLTITDHLEALNVANATLVRIESQLTKASDKSSDWYIRATTAHKTWHWFRTQICGQLSVLRQKEKERNINLHISKDQFLIQALRQRVTAEEFEQCVLIANEKATSVHGGFIQNNED
;
A
#
# COMPACT_ATOMS: atom_id res chain seq x y z
N MET A 1 18.88 1.78 18.03
CA MET A 1 18.27 2.71 19.00
C MET A 1 16.90 2.16 19.31
N GLY A 2 16.72 1.62 20.53
CA GLY A 2 15.51 0.91 20.92
C GLY A 2 14.38 1.88 21.24
N ILE A 3 13.17 1.54 20.79
CA ILE A 3 11.96 2.29 21.11
C ILE A 3 11.66 2.03 22.58
N SER A 4 11.89 3.04 23.42
CA SER A 4 11.50 3.05 24.82
C SER A 4 10.00 2.82 24.94
N LYS A 5 9.62 1.75 25.64
CA LYS A 5 8.25 1.55 26.12
C LYS A 5 8.00 2.54 27.25
N THR A 6 7.47 3.72 26.94
CA THR A 6 6.96 4.65 27.94
C THR A 6 5.44 4.67 27.96
N ASN A 7 4.94 4.44 29.16
CA ASN A 7 3.55 4.39 29.57
C ASN A 7 2.94 5.81 29.49
N ASN A 8 2.49 6.21 28.31
CA ASN A 8 1.51 7.25 28.05
C ASN A 8 0.99 7.00 26.64
N GLN A 9 -0.29 7.20 26.38
CA GLN A 9 -0.89 6.96 25.07
C GLN A 9 -0.34 8.01 24.08
N GLU A 10 0.87 7.78 23.58
CA GLU A 10 1.56 8.67 22.66
C GLU A 10 0.67 8.83 21.43
N ARG A 11 0.18 10.06 21.23
CA ARG A 11 -0.53 10.44 20.02
C ARG A 11 0.40 10.09 18.85
N ILE A 12 -0.12 9.34 17.90
CA ILE A 12 0.59 9.10 16.65
C ILE A 12 0.79 10.46 15.98
N ASP A 13 2.04 10.88 15.81
CA ASP A 13 2.37 11.99 14.94
C ASP A 13 2.37 11.48 13.49
N VAL A 14 1.22 11.65 12.82
CA VAL A 14 1.05 11.22 11.43
C VAL A 14 2.02 11.97 10.50
N GLY A 15 2.49 13.17 10.89
CA GLY A 15 3.45 13.95 10.10
C GLY A 15 4.86 13.36 10.09
N SER A 16 5.21 12.54 11.09
CA SER A 16 6.55 11.95 11.21
C SER A 16 6.70 10.57 10.55
N LEU A 17 5.62 9.99 10.00
CA LEU A 17 5.64 8.69 9.36
C LEU A 17 6.21 8.81 7.94
N LEU A 18 7.30 8.10 7.63
CA LEU A 18 8.01 8.24 6.36
C LEU A 18 7.94 6.99 5.49
N THR A 19 8.01 5.82 6.12
CA THR A 19 8.11 4.53 5.42
C THR A 19 6.78 3.78 5.44
N ILE A 20 6.61 2.84 4.51
CA ILE A 20 5.47 1.90 4.52
C ILE A 20 5.37 1.19 5.88
N THR A 21 6.51 0.79 6.45
CA THR A 21 6.58 0.13 7.75
C THR A 21 6.06 1.04 8.87
N ASP A 22 6.50 2.30 8.92
CA ASP A 22 6.05 3.26 9.93
C ASP A 22 4.53 3.42 9.90
N HIS A 23 3.96 3.52 8.69
CA HIS A 23 2.52 3.66 8.50
C HIS A 23 1.76 2.39 8.89
N LEU A 24 2.31 1.20 8.63
CA LEU A 24 1.70 -0.08 9.03
C LEU A 24 1.71 -0.25 10.56
N GLU A 25 2.82 0.11 11.23
CA GLU A 25 2.92 0.08 12.69
C GLU A 25 1.95 1.08 13.33
N ALA A 26 1.90 2.30 12.82
CA ALA A 26 0.95 3.32 13.24
C ALA A 26 -0.50 2.88 13.03
N LEU A 27 -0.81 2.26 11.89
CA LEU A 27 -2.14 1.72 11.58
C LEU A 27 -2.55 0.63 12.58
N ASN A 28 -1.62 -0.25 12.96
CA ASN A 28 -1.86 -1.29 13.95
C ASN A 28 -2.22 -0.69 15.32
N VAL A 29 -1.47 0.32 15.76
CA VAL A 29 -1.75 1.06 17.02
C VAL A 29 -3.12 1.75 16.96
N ALA A 30 -3.44 2.40 15.84
CA ALA A 30 -4.72 3.07 15.65
C ALA A 30 -5.91 2.11 15.70
N ASN A 31 -5.80 0.97 15.01
CA ASN A 31 -6.83 -0.07 15.01
C ASN A 31 -7.03 -0.68 16.40
N ALA A 32 -5.94 -1.05 17.09
CA ALA A 32 -6.01 -1.59 18.45
C ALA A 32 -6.66 -0.58 19.42
N THR A 33 -6.32 0.71 19.29
CA THR A 33 -6.90 1.76 20.14
C THR A 33 -8.38 1.98 19.87
N LEU A 34 -8.79 1.99 18.60
CA LEU A 34 -10.21 2.10 18.22
C LEU A 34 -11.03 0.95 18.80
N VAL A 35 -10.59 -0.30 18.61
CA VAL A 35 -11.27 -1.49 19.15
C VAL A 35 -11.41 -1.41 20.67
N ARG A 36 -10.36 -0.94 21.36
CA ARG A 36 -10.41 -0.78 22.82
C ARG A 36 -11.43 0.27 23.25
N ILE A 37 -11.46 1.43 22.59
CA ILE A 37 -12.42 2.50 22.91
C ILE A 37 -13.84 2.05 22.61
N GLU A 38 -14.07 1.40 21.46
CA GLU A 38 -15.38 0.87 21.06
C GLU A 38 -15.88 -0.20 22.05
N SER A 39 -15.01 -1.10 22.51
CA SER A 39 -15.36 -2.08 23.55
C SER A 39 -15.76 -1.43 24.88
N GLN A 40 -15.16 -0.30 25.25
CA GLN A 40 -15.53 0.43 26.45
C GLN A 40 -16.85 1.19 26.26
N LEU A 41 -17.04 1.85 25.12
CA LEU A 41 -18.27 2.58 24.79
C LEU A 41 -19.49 1.65 24.75
N THR A 42 -19.36 0.45 24.20
CA THR A 42 -20.44 -0.55 24.12
C THR A 42 -20.86 -1.08 25.49
N LYS A 43 -19.93 -1.16 26.45
CA LYS A 43 -20.18 -1.62 27.83
C LYS A 43 -20.70 -0.52 28.76
N ALA A 44 -20.71 0.73 28.31
CA ALA A 44 -21.08 1.87 29.15
C ALA A 44 -22.59 1.88 29.43
N SER A 45 -22.96 1.94 30.71
CA SER A 45 -24.35 2.07 31.15
C SER A 45 -24.87 3.50 31.00
N ASP A 46 -24.05 4.50 31.36
CA ASP A 46 -24.39 5.92 31.25
C ASP A 46 -23.73 6.57 30.03
N LYS A 47 -24.56 6.80 29.00
CA LYS A 47 -24.16 7.42 27.72
C LYS A 47 -24.16 8.95 27.75
N SER A 48 -24.62 9.57 28.83
CA SER A 48 -24.57 11.02 29.04
C SER A 48 -23.37 11.45 29.88
N SER A 49 -22.68 10.50 30.53
CA SER A 49 -21.51 10.80 31.34
C SER A 49 -20.43 11.57 30.56
N ASP A 50 -19.74 12.47 31.24
CA ASP A 50 -18.60 13.21 30.68
C ASP A 50 -17.53 12.26 30.11
N TRP A 51 -17.33 11.12 30.77
CA TRP A 51 -16.42 10.09 30.29
C TRP A 51 -16.87 9.54 28.92
N TYR A 52 -18.16 9.25 28.73
CA TYR A 52 -18.68 8.71 27.47
C TYR A 52 -18.52 9.71 26.32
N ILE A 53 -18.78 11.00 26.58
CA ILE A 53 -18.59 12.08 25.60
C ILE A 53 -17.12 12.20 25.19
N ARG A 54 -16.20 12.16 26.16
CA ARG A 54 -14.75 12.20 25.91
C ARG A 54 -14.28 10.97 25.13
N ALA A 55 -14.72 9.78 25.51
CA ALA A 55 -14.38 8.53 24.83
C ALA A 55 -14.89 8.52 23.38
N THR A 56 -16.11 9.02 23.14
CA THR A 56 -16.68 9.18 21.79
C THR A 56 -15.86 10.15 20.94
N THR A 57 -15.45 11.28 21.52
CA THR A 57 -14.58 12.26 20.84
C THR A 57 -13.21 11.67 20.51
N ALA A 58 -12.63 10.91 21.44
CA ALA A 58 -11.38 10.19 21.22
C ALA A 58 -11.53 9.16 20.09
N HIS A 59 -12.63 8.40 20.06
CA HIS A 59 -12.92 7.44 18.99
C HIS A 59 -12.95 8.12 17.61
N LYS A 60 -13.68 9.24 17.48
CA LYS A 60 -13.72 10.04 16.23
C LYS A 60 -12.33 10.53 15.81
N THR A 61 -11.53 10.98 16.77
CA THR A 61 -10.16 11.46 16.53
C THR A 61 -9.25 10.33 16.03
N TRP A 62 -9.28 9.17 16.67
CA TRP A 62 -8.52 7.99 16.24
C TRP A 62 -8.97 7.46 14.88
N HIS A 63 -10.27 7.55 14.58
CA HIS A 63 -10.78 7.19 13.27
C HIS A 63 -10.23 8.13 12.19
N TRP A 64 -10.17 9.43 12.47
CA TRP A 64 -9.56 10.40 11.56
C TRP A 64 -8.08 10.09 11.31
N PHE A 65 -7.29 9.82 12.37
CA PHE A 65 -5.89 9.42 12.22
C PHE A 65 -5.74 8.16 11.36
N ARG A 66 -6.57 7.13 11.61
CA ARG A 66 -6.58 5.91 10.78
C ARG A 66 -6.81 6.24 9.31
N THR A 67 -7.76 7.10 8.98
CA THR A 67 -8.04 7.52 7.61
C THR A 67 -6.83 8.20 6.96
N GLN A 68 -6.15 9.09 7.69
CA GLN A 68 -4.95 9.76 7.17
C GLN A 68 -3.81 8.76 6.91
N ILE A 69 -3.54 7.86 7.87
CA ILE A 69 -2.51 6.83 7.73
C ILE A 69 -2.78 5.94 6.51
N CYS A 70 -4.02 5.49 6.31
CA CYS A 70 -4.40 4.70 5.14
C CYS A 70 -4.21 5.47 3.83
N GLY A 71 -4.54 6.76 3.82
CA GLY A 71 -4.35 7.64 2.66
C GLY A 71 -2.87 7.81 2.29
N GLN A 72 -1.99 8.03 3.26
CA GLN A 72 -0.55 8.14 2.99
C GLN A 72 0.05 6.79 2.59
N LEU A 73 -0.37 5.70 3.24
CA LEU A 73 0.08 4.35 2.92
C LEU A 73 -0.26 3.95 1.47
N SER A 74 -1.46 4.30 0.98
CA SER A 74 -1.85 4.00 -0.39
C SER A 74 -0.97 4.73 -1.42
N VAL A 75 -0.63 6.00 -1.15
CA VAL A 75 0.31 6.78 -1.97
C VAL A 75 1.69 6.13 -1.97
N LEU A 76 2.21 5.72 -0.82
CA LEU A 76 3.52 5.06 -0.74
C LEU A 76 3.54 3.73 -1.48
N ARG A 77 2.49 2.92 -1.35
CA ARG A 77 2.35 1.64 -2.07
C ARG A 77 2.27 1.83 -3.58
N GLN A 78 1.58 2.88 -4.04
CA GLN A 78 1.52 3.22 -5.46
C GLN A 78 2.90 3.64 -5.98
N LYS A 79 3.63 4.48 -5.24
CA LYS A 79 5.01 4.87 -5.60
C LYS A 79 5.97 3.68 -5.64
N GLU A 80 5.85 2.75 -4.69
CA GLU A 80 6.64 1.50 -4.67
C GLU A 80 6.34 0.65 -5.91
N LYS A 81 5.07 0.48 -6.27
CA LYS A 81 4.65 -0.24 -7.47
C LYS A 81 5.23 0.40 -8.73
N GLU A 82 5.10 1.72 -8.89
CA GLU A 82 5.63 2.45 -10.04
C GLU A 82 7.16 2.33 -10.14
N ARG A 83 7.87 2.46 -9.01
CA ARG A 83 9.32 2.25 -8.96
C ARG A 83 9.70 0.84 -9.41
N ASN A 84 8.98 -0.19 -8.97
CA ASN A 84 9.26 -1.57 -9.36
C ASN A 84 9.00 -1.79 -10.85
N ILE A 85 7.89 -1.27 -11.40
CA ILE A 85 7.61 -1.31 -12.83
C ILE A 85 8.74 -0.64 -13.62
N ASN A 86 9.14 0.57 -13.24
CA ASN A 86 10.21 1.30 -13.91
C ASN A 86 11.55 0.57 -13.84
N LEU A 87 11.85 -0.07 -12.70
CA LEU A 87 13.05 -0.89 -12.54
C LEU A 87 13.03 -2.10 -13.48
N HIS A 88 11.89 -2.79 -13.59
CA HIS A 88 11.72 -3.91 -14.51
C HIS A 88 11.89 -3.47 -15.97
N ILE A 89 11.20 -2.42 -16.40
CA ILE A 89 11.32 -1.86 -17.75
C ILE A 89 12.79 -1.49 -18.05
N SER A 90 13.45 -0.79 -17.12
CA SER A 90 14.84 -0.37 -17.30
C SER A 90 15.78 -1.57 -17.41
N LYS A 91 15.61 -2.57 -16.54
CA LYS A 91 16.40 -3.80 -16.57
C LYS A 91 16.23 -4.54 -17.90
N ASP A 92 15.00 -4.64 -18.38
CA ASP A 92 14.69 -5.33 -19.64
C ASP A 92 15.28 -4.57 -20.84
N GLN A 93 15.23 -3.23 -20.83
CA GLN A 93 15.90 -2.39 -21.84
C GLN A 93 17.41 -2.61 -21.85
N PHE A 94 18.07 -2.61 -20.69
CA PHE A 94 19.51 -2.88 -20.60
C PHE A 94 19.85 -4.30 -21.05
N LEU A 95 19.02 -5.29 -20.71
CA LEU A 95 19.18 -6.66 -21.17
C LEU A 95 19.06 -6.77 -22.70
N ILE A 96 18.04 -6.15 -23.29
CA ILE A 96 17.85 -6.11 -24.76
C ILE A 96 19.07 -5.46 -25.43
N GLN A 97 19.58 -4.36 -24.88
CA GLN A 97 20.76 -3.69 -25.42
C GLN A 97 22.01 -4.58 -25.34
N ALA A 98 22.21 -5.28 -24.22
CA ALA A 98 23.31 -6.22 -24.06
C ALA A 98 23.20 -7.43 -25.00
N LEU A 99 21.97 -7.95 -25.21
CA LEU A 99 21.71 -9.05 -26.13
C LEU A 99 21.98 -8.64 -27.58
N ARG A 100 21.55 -7.44 -28.00
CA ARG A 100 21.82 -6.90 -29.35
C ARG A 100 23.30 -6.84 -29.71
N GLN A 101 24.19 -6.70 -28.72
CA GLN A 101 25.64 -6.72 -28.94
C GLN A 101 26.21 -8.12 -29.11
N ARG A 102 25.47 -9.17 -28.74
CA ARG A 102 25.94 -10.56 -28.74
C ARG A 102 25.31 -11.43 -29.83
N VAL A 103 24.06 -11.18 -30.20
CA VAL A 103 23.35 -11.95 -31.23
C VAL A 103 23.50 -11.31 -32.61
N THR A 104 23.30 -12.09 -33.66
CA THR A 104 23.24 -11.54 -35.01
C THR A 104 21.96 -10.71 -35.20
N ALA A 105 21.96 -9.81 -36.18
CA ALA A 105 20.81 -8.95 -36.46
C ALA A 105 19.55 -9.76 -36.85
N GLU A 106 19.73 -10.83 -37.63
CA GLU A 106 18.66 -11.72 -38.08
C GLU A 106 18.01 -12.48 -36.92
N GLU A 107 18.82 -13.04 -36.02
CA GLU A 107 18.31 -13.72 -34.81
C GLU A 107 17.53 -12.75 -33.91
N PHE A 108 18.02 -11.52 -33.77
CA PHE A 108 17.32 -10.50 -33.00
C PHE A 108 15.97 -10.14 -33.61
N GLU A 109 15.90 -10.00 -34.93
CA GLU A 109 14.67 -9.68 -35.66
C GLU A 109 13.63 -10.79 -35.54
N GLN A 110 14.04 -12.06 -35.65
CA GLN A 110 13.15 -13.19 -35.38
C GLN A 110 12.63 -13.20 -33.94
N CYS A 111 13.47 -12.88 -32.96
CA CYS A 111 13.02 -12.77 -31.56
C CYS A 111 11.95 -11.67 -31.39
N VAL A 112 12.08 -10.54 -32.09
CA VAL A 112 11.09 -9.45 -32.06
C VAL A 112 9.77 -9.90 -32.70
N LEU A 113 9.82 -10.62 -33.83
CA LEU A 113 8.62 -11.17 -34.47
C LEU A 113 7.85 -12.10 -33.52
N ILE A 114 8.55 -13.06 -32.90
CA ILE A 114 7.96 -14.00 -31.94
C ILE A 114 7.37 -13.26 -30.72
N ALA A 115 8.06 -12.23 -30.21
CA ALA A 115 7.59 -11.44 -29.08
C ALA A 115 6.30 -10.67 -29.43
N ASN A 116 6.22 -10.09 -30.63
CA ASN A 116 5.05 -9.37 -31.11
C ASN A 116 3.85 -10.30 -31.31
N GLU A 117 4.05 -11.48 -31.89
CA GLU A 117 2.99 -12.51 -32.03
C GLU A 117 2.43 -12.95 -30.68
N LYS A 118 3.29 -13.13 -29.66
CA LYS A 118 2.84 -13.46 -28.30
C LYS A 118 2.11 -12.29 -27.63
N ALA A 119 2.56 -11.05 -27.84
CA ALA A 119 1.91 -9.88 -27.26
C ALA A 119 0.48 -9.69 -27.79
N THR A 120 0.28 -9.89 -29.10
CA THR A 120 -1.03 -9.80 -29.75
C THR A 120 -1.94 -10.96 -29.35
N SER A 121 -1.43 -12.18 -29.21
CA SER A 121 -2.23 -13.33 -28.77
C SER A 121 -2.72 -13.19 -27.32
N VAL A 122 -1.92 -12.61 -26.44
CA VAL A 122 -2.29 -12.37 -25.02
C VAL A 122 -3.37 -11.28 -24.90
N HIS A 123 -3.40 -10.29 -25.78
CA HIS A 123 -4.46 -9.26 -25.81
C HIS A 123 -5.77 -9.74 -26.47
N GLY A 124 -5.69 -10.67 -27.44
CA GLY A 124 -6.88 -11.24 -28.10
C GLY A 124 -7.72 -12.15 -27.20
N GLY A 125 -7.11 -12.85 -26.23
CA GLY A 125 -7.81 -13.78 -25.34
C GLY A 125 -8.69 -13.13 -24.25
N PHE A 126 -8.59 -11.82 -24.03
CA PHE A 126 -9.39 -11.12 -23.03
C PHE A 126 -10.79 -10.68 -23.51
N ILE A 127 -11.08 -10.75 -24.82
CA ILE A 127 -12.36 -10.25 -25.38
C ILE A 127 -13.42 -11.36 -25.55
N GLN A 128 -13.10 -12.65 -25.37
CA GLN A 128 -14.01 -13.76 -25.71
C GLN A 128 -14.81 -14.42 -24.57
N ASN A 129 -14.87 -13.83 -23.37
CA ASN A 129 -15.71 -14.38 -22.29
C ASN A 129 -16.77 -13.38 -21.85
N ASN A 130 -17.84 -13.21 -22.64
CA ASN A 130 -19.18 -12.78 -22.21
C ASN A 130 -20.12 -12.75 -23.42
N GLU A 131 -20.62 -13.92 -23.81
CA GLU A 131 -21.91 -14.08 -24.48
C GLU A 131 -22.27 -15.58 -24.39
N ASP A 132 -23.04 -15.91 -23.35
CA ASP A 132 -24.08 -16.97 -23.32
C ASP A 132 -24.97 -16.72 -22.09
#